data_AF-A0AAW9N097-F1
#
_entry.id   AF-A0AAW9N097-F1
#
_cell.length_a   1.000
_cell.length_b   1.000
_cell.length_c   1.000
_cell.angle_alpha   90.00
_cell.angle_beta   90.00
_cell.angle_gamma   90.00
#
_symmetry.space_group_name_H-M   'P 1'
#
loop_
_entity.id
_entity.type
_entity.pdbx_description
1 polymer ?
#
loop_
_entity_poly.entity_id
_entity_poly.type
_entity_poly.pdbx_seq_one_letter_code
_entity_poly.pdbx_strand_id
1 'polypeptide(L)'
;MKRIKKFNKICPILLSILFFALTFSLGAYAKAASYPVVFETSNVKTGIVSRDIYLWKVDNELMEAESPEKFIEKLRGMELSELKEFFKREPIQLKGNSSGGYVIRTNLEEGCYVGLDVLKADSTYKAFLSFKVPDNTKNPISSKLELEENPGTGKLKKVDEKGRALAGVGFELYFSTDHPLNTTGELLGVPTNESGTRYDKNGTFKVLYTDKDGYIRVEGLEPGVYVFKEVKPLKGYRAEKREFTIVIRAGKETTITVINKKDGGFNFIKVSSKNSDPLKGAKFVVTKLVDGSYVRVQKNGEDIILTSGEDGKFSVEGLEFGDYYLWEIEAPKGYKKLKDPIKFTVGEESSTKILFIKNDELPPPPPPDNPPENPPEKPPKRPPEIPKTGDVAFIAMCISGLILIAMGISLVRDKKEIV
;
A
#
# COMPACT_ATOMS: atom_id res chain seq x y z
N MET A 1 -48.00 -20.49 -80.83
CA MET A 1 -47.26 -19.21 -81.00
C MET A 1 -47.56 -18.14 -79.92
N LYS A 2 -47.69 -18.50 -78.63
CA LYS A 2 -47.85 -17.52 -77.51
C LYS A 2 -46.70 -17.51 -76.49
N ARG A 3 -45.69 -18.38 -76.63
CA ARG A 3 -44.56 -18.50 -75.68
C ARG A 3 -43.28 -17.72 -76.07
N ILE A 4 -43.15 -17.22 -77.30
CA ILE A 4 -41.92 -16.52 -77.74
C ILE A 4 -41.99 -14.99 -77.50
N LYS A 5 -43.18 -14.39 -77.38
CA LYS A 5 -43.31 -12.94 -77.12
C LYS A 5 -43.09 -12.52 -75.66
N LYS A 6 -43.06 -13.45 -74.71
CA LYS A 6 -42.80 -13.14 -73.29
C LYS A 6 -41.29 -13.10 -72.95
N PHE A 7 -40.45 -13.77 -73.75
CA PHE A 7 -39.00 -13.78 -73.54
C PHE A 7 -38.31 -12.48 -74.01
N ASN A 8 -38.84 -11.81 -75.03
CA ASN A 8 -38.27 -10.57 -75.57
C ASN A 8 -38.56 -9.29 -74.76
N LYS A 9 -39.44 -9.34 -73.75
CA LYS A 9 -39.69 -8.20 -72.84
C LYS A 9 -38.98 -8.32 -71.49
N ILE A 10 -38.56 -9.53 -71.12
CA ILE A 10 -37.92 -9.81 -69.83
C ILE A 10 -36.40 -9.60 -69.92
N CYS A 11 -35.80 -9.87 -71.10
CA CYS A 11 -34.37 -9.75 -71.33
C CYS A 11 -33.79 -8.32 -71.17
N PRO A 12 -34.39 -7.23 -71.72
CA PRO A 12 -33.84 -5.89 -71.54
C PRO A 12 -34.04 -5.32 -70.13
N ILE A 13 -35.06 -5.79 -69.39
CA ILE A 13 -35.34 -5.37 -68.00
C ILE A 13 -34.39 -6.07 -67.02
N LEU A 14 -34.08 -7.35 -67.23
CA LEU A 14 -33.04 -8.03 -66.45
C LEU A 14 -31.64 -7.50 -66.77
N LEU A 15 -31.36 -7.15 -68.02
CA LEU A 15 -30.08 -6.58 -68.42
C LEU A 15 -29.88 -5.16 -67.84
N SER A 16 -30.93 -4.34 -67.79
CA SER A 16 -30.88 -3.01 -67.16
C SER A 16 -30.81 -3.08 -65.63
N ILE A 17 -31.47 -4.05 -64.99
CA ILE A 17 -31.30 -4.30 -63.54
C ILE A 17 -29.88 -4.81 -63.24
N LEU A 18 -29.30 -5.66 -64.09
CA LEU A 18 -27.91 -6.11 -63.95
C LEU A 18 -26.92 -4.95 -64.16
N PHE A 19 -27.19 -4.05 -65.11
CA PHE A 19 -26.37 -2.85 -65.33
C PHE A 19 -26.52 -1.81 -64.21
N PHE A 20 -27.72 -1.66 -63.64
CA PHE A 20 -27.96 -0.82 -62.46
C PHE A 20 -27.32 -1.42 -61.20
N ALA A 21 -27.34 -2.75 -61.04
CA ALA A 21 -26.68 -3.44 -59.95
C ALA A 21 -25.15 -3.43 -60.09
N LEU A 22 -24.60 -3.49 -61.31
CA LEU A 22 -23.16 -3.31 -61.56
C LEU A 22 -22.72 -1.85 -61.38
N THR A 23 -23.53 -0.86 -61.76
CA THR A 23 -23.19 0.56 -61.54
C THR A 23 -23.36 1.00 -60.08
N PHE A 24 -24.35 0.46 -59.34
CA PHE A 24 -24.45 0.65 -57.89
C PHE A 24 -23.38 -0.12 -57.11
N SER A 25 -22.93 -1.28 -57.57
CA SER A 25 -21.83 -2.01 -56.92
C SER A 25 -20.44 -1.48 -57.29
N LEU A 26 -20.25 -0.82 -58.45
CA LEU A 26 -19.04 -0.03 -58.70
C LEU A 26 -19.07 1.33 -57.97
N GLY A 27 -20.24 1.95 -57.81
CA GLY A 27 -20.39 3.21 -57.04
C GLY A 27 -20.31 3.03 -55.51
N ALA A 28 -20.60 1.82 -55.00
CA ALA A 28 -20.47 1.49 -53.58
C ALA A 28 -19.12 0.86 -53.20
N TYR A 29 -18.23 0.66 -54.17
CA TYR A 29 -16.82 0.29 -53.96
C TYR A 29 -15.88 1.41 -54.40
N ALA A 30 -16.22 2.67 -54.14
CA ALA A 30 -15.18 3.59 -53.70
C ALA A 30 -14.72 3.09 -52.32
N LYS A 31 -13.84 2.08 -52.32
CA LYS A 31 -13.18 1.60 -51.12
C LYS A 31 -12.54 2.84 -50.50
N ALA A 32 -13.12 3.36 -49.41
CA ALA A 32 -12.59 4.52 -48.71
C ALA A 32 -11.10 4.26 -48.53
N ALA A 33 -10.28 4.98 -49.29
CA ALA A 33 -8.87 4.73 -49.31
C ALA A 33 -8.39 5.11 -47.91
N SER A 34 -7.91 4.11 -47.18
CA SER A 34 -7.51 4.27 -45.80
C SER A 34 -6.00 4.18 -45.76
N TYR A 35 -5.38 5.24 -45.26
CA TYR A 35 -3.95 5.46 -45.39
C TYR A 35 -3.26 5.24 -44.05
N PRO A 36 -2.10 4.53 -44.02
CA PRO A 36 -1.34 4.37 -42.80
C PRO A 36 -0.81 5.74 -42.39
N VAL A 37 -1.25 6.28 -41.26
CA VAL A 37 -0.60 7.45 -40.65
C VAL A 37 0.43 6.94 -39.65
N VAL A 38 1.54 7.65 -39.48
CA VAL A 38 2.53 7.37 -38.43
C VAL A 38 2.78 8.67 -37.69
N PHE A 39 2.31 8.75 -36.44
CA PHE A 39 2.74 9.83 -35.55
C PHE A 39 4.08 9.43 -34.95
N GLU A 40 5.07 10.32 -34.97
CA GLU A 40 6.30 10.15 -34.20
C GLU A 40 6.32 11.23 -33.12
N THR A 41 6.39 10.83 -31.84
CA THR A 41 6.46 11.78 -30.73
C THR A 41 7.93 11.99 -30.37
N SER A 42 8.39 13.25 -30.35
CA SER A 42 9.80 13.56 -30.08
C SER A 42 10.13 13.69 -28.59
N ASN A 43 9.13 13.63 -27.71
CA ASN A 43 9.31 13.82 -26.27
C ASN A 43 8.88 12.57 -25.50
N VAL A 44 9.65 11.49 -25.66
CA VAL A 44 9.64 10.38 -24.71
C VAL A 44 10.69 10.66 -23.65
N LYS A 45 10.40 11.57 -22.72
CA LYS A 45 11.32 11.80 -21.59
C LYS A 45 11.14 10.81 -20.46
N THR A 46 10.09 10.00 -20.47
CA THR A 46 9.80 9.07 -19.38
C THR A 46 9.29 7.79 -20.02
N GLY A 47 9.85 6.62 -19.66
CA GLY A 47 9.26 5.32 -20.01
C GLY A 47 7.95 5.08 -19.23
N ILE A 48 7.16 6.14 -19.01
CA ILE A 48 6.10 6.25 -18.02
C ILE A 48 4.91 6.96 -18.67
N VAL A 49 4.42 6.51 -19.83
CA VAL A 49 3.07 6.91 -20.23
C VAL A 49 2.39 5.97 -21.21
N SER A 50 1.26 5.41 -20.77
CA SER A 50 0.17 4.95 -21.62
C SER A 50 -0.82 6.13 -21.80
N ARG A 51 -0.55 7.08 -22.69
CA ARG A 51 -1.58 8.07 -23.09
C ARG A 51 -2.42 7.49 -24.23
N ASP A 52 -3.73 7.69 -24.16
CA ASP A 52 -4.63 7.43 -25.30
C ASP A 52 -4.80 8.75 -26.07
N ILE A 53 -4.64 8.72 -27.39
CA ILE A 53 -4.92 9.87 -28.26
C ILE A 53 -6.31 9.70 -28.86
N TYR A 54 -7.11 10.75 -28.87
CA TYR A 54 -8.43 10.75 -29.50
C TYR A 54 -8.40 11.66 -30.73
N LEU A 55 -8.74 11.10 -31.90
CA LEU A 55 -8.80 11.83 -33.16
C LEU A 55 -10.25 12.07 -33.59
N TRP A 56 -10.58 13.31 -33.93
CA TRP A 56 -11.85 13.66 -34.58
C TRP A 56 -11.61 14.08 -36.02
N LYS A 57 -12.41 13.54 -36.94
CA LYS A 57 -12.50 14.05 -38.31
C LYS A 57 -13.29 15.35 -38.29
N VAL A 58 -12.74 16.40 -38.88
CA VAL A 58 -13.29 17.76 -38.88
C VAL A 58 -13.65 18.16 -40.31
N ASP A 59 -14.67 18.99 -40.46
CA ASP A 59 -15.03 19.55 -41.76
C ASP A 59 -13.88 20.42 -42.30
N ASN A 60 -13.54 20.24 -43.58
CA ASN A 60 -12.48 21.00 -44.24
C ASN A 60 -12.82 22.51 -44.24
N GLU A 61 -14.10 22.87 -44.42
CA GLU A 61 -14.53 24.27 -44.42
C GLU A 61 -14.31 24.95 -43.06
N LEU A 62 -14.46 24.20 -41.97
CA LEU A 62 -14.27 24.68 -40.60
C LEU A 62 -12.79 24.96 -40.30
N MET A 63 -11.90 24.12 -40.82
CA MET A 63 -10.44 24.26 -40.70
C MET A 63 -9.84 25.33 -41.62
N GLU A 64 -10.49 25.65 -42.73
CA GLU A 64 -10.05 26.68 -43.67
C GLU A 64 -10.55 28.09 -43.28
N ALA A 65 -11.69 28.18 -42.56
CA ALA A 65 -12.28 29.45 -42.10
C ALA A 65 -11.54 30.08 -40.90
N GLU A 66 -11.00 29.28 -40.00
CA GLU A 66 -10.12 29.70 -38.90
C GLU A 66 -8.75 29.07 -39.16
N SER A 67 -7.65 29.83 -39.23
CA SER A 67 -6.31 29.24 -39.41
C SER A 67 -6.11 28.07 -38.42
N PRO A 68 -5.52 26.93 -38.82
CA PRO A 68 -5.46 25.71 -38.01
C PRO A 68 -5.02 25.95 -36.56
N GLU A 69 -4.08 26.87 -36.34
CA GLU A 69 -3.58 27.25 -35.02
C GLU A 69 -4.66 27.91 -34.14
N LYS A 70 -5.47 28.81 -34.71
CA LYS A 70 -6.56 29.50 -33.98
C LYS A 70 -7.70 28.55 -33.67
N PHE A 71 -8.00 27.65 -34.59
CA PHE A 71 -9.01 26.61 -34.38
C PHE A 71 -8.59 25.66 -33.25
N ILE A 72 -7.31 25.27 -33.20
CA ILE A 72 -6.75 24.47 -32.10
C ILE A 72 -6.86 25.22 -30.76
N GLU A 73 -6.47 26.49 -30.70
CA GLU A 73 -6.56 27.30 -29.47
C GLU A 73 -7.98 27.41 -28.91
N LYS A 74 -8.98 27.54 -29.80
CA LYS A 74 -10.40 27.52 -29.41
C LYS A 74 -10.82 26.21 -28.75
N LEU A 75 -10.32 25.07 -29.25
CA LEU A 75 -10.62 23.75 -28.70
C LEU A 75 -9.87 23.46 -27.39
N ARG A 76 -8.69 24.07 -27.18
CA ARG A 76 -7.89 23.89 -25.93
C ARG A 76 -8.63 24.34 -24.67
N GLY A 77 -9.58 25.26 -24.79
CA GLY A 77 -10.36 25.77 -23.67
C GLY A 77 -11.57 24.92 -23.27
N MET A 78 -11.89 23.85 -24.01
CA MET A 78 -13.12 23.08 -23.82
C MET A 78 -12.92 21.82 -22.95
N GLU A 79 -13.94 21.48 -22.16
CA GLU A 79 -14.05 20.23 -21.39
C GLU A 79 -14.48 19.03 -22.27
N LEU A 80 -14.38 17.77 -21.79
CA LEU A 80 -14.64 16.57 -22.62
C LEU A 80 -16.04 16.55 -23.17
N SER A 81 -16.98 16.90 -22.29
CA SER A 81 -18.41 16.94 -22.58
C SER A 81 -18.69 17.95 -23.69
N GLU A 82 -18.02 19.10 -23.65
CA GLU A 82 -18.14 20.15 -24.65
C GLU A 82 -17.51 19.72 -25.97
N LEU A 83 -16.36 19.05 -25.94
CA LEU A 83 -15.71 18.49 -27.15
C LEU A 83 -16.56 17.39 -27.79
N LYS A 84 -17.19 16.52 -27.00
CA LYS A 84 -18.12 15.48 -27.48
C LYS A 84 -19.40 16.06 -28.07
N GLU A 85 -19.87 17.19 -27.56
CA GLU A 85 -21.01 17.90 -28.12
C GLU A 85 -20.64 18.66 -29.40
N PHE A 86 -19.46 19.29 -29.40
CA PHE A 86 -18.91 20.04 -30.54
C PHE A 86 -18.66 19.12 -31.73
N PHE A 87 -17.98 18.00 -31.50
CA PHE A 87 -17.78 16.97 -32.50
C PHE A 87 -18.91 15.95 -32.42
N LYS A 88 -19.95 16.14 -33.23
CA LYS A 88 -21.14 15.24 -33.33
C LYS A 88 -20.83 13.77 -33.67
N ARG A 89 -19.55 13.39 -33.85
CA ARG A 89 -19.08 12.03 -34.14
C ARG A 89 -18.14 11.58 -33.03
N GLU A 90 -18.22 10.30 -32.69
CA GLU A 90 -17.28 9.68 -31.74
C GLU A 90 -15.83 9.75 -32.27
N PRO A 91 -14.85 10.01 -31.40
CA PRO A 91 -13.44 10.01 -31.77
C PRO A 91 -12.92 8.61 -32.10
N ILE A 92 -11.87 8.58 -32.91
CA ILE A 92 -11.02 7.41 -33.08
C ILE A 92 -10.01 7.39 -31.92
N GLN A 93 -10.11 6.38 -31.06
CA GLN A 93 -9.18 6.19 -29.93
C GLN A 93 -7.93 5.42 -30.37
N LEU A 94 -6.76 5.98 -30.09
CA LEU A 94 -5.46 5.39 -30.35
C LEU A 94 -4.77 5.08 -29.02
N LYS A 95 -4.44 3.82 -28.77
CA LYS A 95 -3.79 3.38 -27.53
C LYS A 95 -2.27 3.54 -27.61
N GLY A 96 -1.67 4.12 -26.57
CA GLY A 96 -0.21 4.19 -26.44
C GLY A 96 0.43 2.85 -26.12
N ASN A 97 1.73 2.73 -26.45
CA ASN A 97 2.55 1.60 -26.03
C ASN A 97 3.37 1.97 -24.78
N SER A 98 3.92 0.95 -24.10
CA SER A 98 4.73 1.11 -22.88
C SER A 98 6.07 1.79 -23.10
N SER A 99 6.48 2.02 -24.35
CA SER A 99 7.76 2.62 -24.72
C SER A 99 7.69 4.14 -24.83
N GLY A 100 6.51 4.74 -24.65
CA GLY A 100 6.26 6.19 -24.76
C GLY A 100 6.40 6.77 -26.17
N GLY A 101 6.95 6.01 -27.13
CA GLY A 101 6.99 6.34 -28.54
C GLY A 101 5.78 5.78 -29.26
N TYR A 102 4.94 6.63 -29.82
CA TYR A 102 3.81 6.19 -30.63
C TYR A 102 4.34 5.89 -32.04
N VAL A 103 4.00 4.73 -32.59
CA VAL A 103 3.97 4.47 -34.04
C VAL A 103 2.58 3.92 -34.26
N ILE A 104 1.59 4.81 -34.32
CA ILE A 104 0.21 4.36 -34.46
C ILE A 104 -0.07 4.20 -35.93
N ARG A 105 0.02 2.97 -36.43
CA ARG A 105 -0.42 2.63 -37.79
C ARG A 105 -1.94 2.49 -37.78
N THR A 106 -2.62 3.59 -38.06
CA THR A 106 -4.07 3.59 -38.29
C THR A 106 -4.39 3.94 -39.73
N ASN A 107 -5.53 3.44 -40.19
CA ASN A 107 -6.06 3.61 -41.53
C ASN A 107 -7.10 4.73 -41.48
N LEU A 108 -6.70 5.97 -41.81
CA LEU A 108 -7.60 7.13 -41.83
C LEU A 108 -8.10 7.40 -43.25
N GLU A 109 -9.37 7.81 -43.36
CA GLU A 109 -9.95 8.32 -44.60
C GLU A 109 -9.35 9.69 -44.96
N GLU A 110 -9.52 10.12 -46.20
CA GLU A 110 -9.23 11.49 -46.61
C GLU A 110 -10.03 12.50 -45.77
N GLY A 111 -9.38 13.60 -45.37
CA GLY A 111 -9.99 14.71 -44.64
C GLY A 111 -9.07 15.36 -43.60
N CYS A 112 -9.57 16.43 -42.96
CA CYS A 112 -8.89 17.05 -41.83
C CYS A 112 -9.19 16.32 -40.53
N TYR A 113 -8.18 16.18 -39.68
CA TYR A 113 -8.31 15.58 -38.36
C TYR A 113 -7.72 16.49 -37.30
N VAL A 114 -8.35 16.52 -36.12
CA VAL A 114 -7.81 17.12 -34.91
C VAL A 114 -7.57 16.04 -33.86
N GLY A 115 -6.37 16.01 -33.29
CA GLY A 115 -5.98 15.11 -32.22
C GLY A 115 -5.91 15.84 -30.87
N LEU A 116 -6.62 15.28 -29.88
CA LEU A 116 -6.56 15.72 -28.49
C LEU A 116 -5.84 14.63 -27.67
N ASP A 117 -4.79 15.02 -26.95
CA ASP A 117 -4.21 14.19 -25.88
C ASP A 117 -5.19 14.22 -24.70
N VAL A 118 -5.72 13.04 -24.34
CA VAL A 118 -6.69 12.92 -23.25
C VAL A 118 -5.97 12.28 -22.08
N LEU A 119 -5.62 13.13 -21.13
CA LEU A 119 -5.08 12.69 -19.86
C LEU A 119 -6.21 12.03 -19.07
N LYS A 120 -6.19 10.69 -19.07
CA LYS A 120 -7.25 9.80 -18.55
C LYS A 120 -7.57 10.01 -17.05
N ALA A 121 -6.78 10.78 -16.33
CA ALA A 121 -6.93 11.02 -14.90
C ALA A 121 -8.01 12.06 -14.54
N ASP A 122 -8.37 12.99 -15.43
CA ASP A 122 -9.33 14.06 -15.07
C ASP A 122 -10.02 14.81 -16.22
N SER A 123 -9.94 14.36 -17.48
CA SER A 123 -10.52 15.09 -18.61
C SER A 123 -9.89 16.46 -18.87
N THR A 124 -8.63 16.72 -18.50
CA THR A 124 -7.93 17.91 -18.99
C THR A 124 -7.30 17.63 -20.35
N TYR A 125 -7.76 18.38 -21.37
CA TYR A 125 -7.34 18.24 -22.77
C TYR A 125 -6.13 19.10 -23.06
N LYS A 126 -5.25 18.58 -23.90
CA LYS A 126 -4.28 19.40 -24.60
C LYS A 126 -4.34 19.03 -26.08
N ALA A 127 -4.99 19.89 -26.87
CA ALA A 127 -5.09 19.77 -28.32
C ALA A 127 -3.71 20.03 -28.93
N PHE A 128 -3.17 19.06 -29.68
CA PHE A 128 -1.79 19.14 -30.16
C PHE A 128 -1.58 18.82 -31.63
N LEU A 129 -2.63 18.52 -32.38
CA LEU A 129 -2.43 18.28 -33.80
C LEU A 129 -3.66 18.58 -34.64
N SER A 130 -3.45 19.28 -35.76
CA SER A 130 -4.33 19.22 -36.92
C SER A 130 -3.53 18.75 -38.13
N PHE A 131 -4.04 17.78 -38.88
CA PHE A 131 -3.40 17.34 -40.12
C PHE A 131 -4.46 17.01 -41.18
N LYS A 132 -4.09 17.21 -42.44
CA LYS A 132 -4.89 16.86 -43.61
C LYS A 132 -4.38 15.54 -44.17
N VAL A 133 -5.25 14.54 -44.28
CA VAL A 133 -4.97 13.32 -45.03
C VAL A 133 -5.26 13.63 -46.51
N PRO A 134 -4.25 13.69 -47.39
CA PRO A 134 -4.46 14.03 -48.80
C PRO A 134 -5.09 12.87 -49.56
N ASP A 135 -5.72 13.22 -50.68
CA ASP A 135 -6.14 12.25 -51.67
C ASP A 135 -4.91 11.55 -52.30
N ASN A 136 -4.85 10.22 -52.21
CA ASN A 136 -3.89 9.33 -52.90
C ASN A 136 -2.44 9.26 -52.35
N THR A 137 -2.24 9.26 -51.02
CA THR A 137 -0.90 9.04 -50.43
C THR A 137 -0.47 7.57 -50.42
N LYS A 138 0.58 7.20 -51.19
CA LYS A 138 1.22 5.87 -51.10
C LYS A 138 2.15 5.69 -49.89
N ASN A 139 2.56 6.78 -49.25
CA ASN A 139 3.50 6.81 -48.12
C ASN A 139 2.79 7.25 -46.84
N PRO A 140 3.22 6.74 -45.67
CA PRO A 140 2.64 7.16 -44.41
C PRO A 140 2.90 8.64 -44.13
N ILE A 141 1.86 9.35 -43.68
CA ILE A 141 1.98 10.73 -43.22
C ILE A 141 2.73 10.68 -41.88
N SER A 142 3.93 11.26 -41.85
CA SER A 142 4.65 11.50 -40.60
C SER A 142 4.28 12.88 -40.07
N SER A 143 3.80 12.92 -38.83
CA SER A 143 3.59 14.17 -38.12
C SER A 143 4.27 14.11 -36.77
N LYS A 144 5.04 15.15 -36.46
CA LYS A 144 5.75 15.29 -35.20
C LYS A 144 4.78 15.86 -34.17
N LEU A 145 4.40 15.05 -33.18
CA LEU A 145 3.54 15.50 -32.10
C LEU A 145 4.40 16.23 -31.06
N GLU A 146 4.32 17.56 -31.03
CA GLU A 146 4.96 18.37 -29.99
C GLU A 146 4.03 18.50 -28.80
N LEU A 147 4.01 17.53 -27.89
CA LEU A 147 3.24 17.65 -26.65
C LEU A 147 3.77 18.82 -25.81
N GLU A 148 2.96 19.86 -25.52
CA GLU A 148 3.33 20.84 -24.50
C GLU A 148 3.35 20.15 -23.14
N GLU A 149 4.53 20.09 -22.55
CA GLU A 149 4.73 19.72 -21.15
C GLU A 149 3.93 20.71 -20.27
N ASN A 150 2.83 20.26 -19.67
CA ASN A 150 2.14 20.99 -18.61
C ASN A 150 2.21 20.21 -17.31
N PRO A 151 3.41 20.04 -16.76
CA PRO A 151 3.58 19.25 -15.56
C PRO A 151 2.79 19.83 -14.40
N GLY A 152 2.25 18.95 -13.56
CA GLY A 152 1.63 19.31 -12.31
C GLY A 152 2.63 19.34 -11.16
N THR A 153 2.10 19.61 -9.97
CA THR A 153 2.84 19.56 -8.71
C THR A 153 2.13 18.65 -7.71
N GLY A 154 2.89 17.73 -7.11
CA GLY A 154 2.44 16.88 -6.02
C GLY A 154 2.91 17.44 -4.69
N LYS A 155 1.98 17.68 -3.77
CA LYS A 155 2.28 18.16 -2.42
C LYS A 155 1.71 17.23 -1.37
N LEU A 156 2.52 16.87 -0.39
CA LEU A 156 2.12 16.11 0.78
C LEU A 156 2.24 17.00 2.01
N LYS A 157 1.22 17.04 2.84
CA LYS A 157 1.25 17.66 4.17
C LYS A 157 1.22 16.57 5.24
N LYS A 158 2.27 16.50 6.05
CA LYS A 158 2.38 15.56 7.16
C LYS A 158 2.02 16.24 8.47
N VAL A 159 1.05 15.66 9.16
CA VAL A 159 0.59 16.16 10.46
C VAL A 159 0.42 15.03 11.47
N ASP A 160 0.26 15.40 12.73
CA ASP A 160 -0.26 14.52 13.77
C ASP A 160 -1.80 14.56 13.85
N GLU A 161 -2.38 13.77 14.76
CA GLU A 161 -3.83 13.70 14.96
C GLU A 161 -4.48 15.05 15.39
N LYS A 162 -3.67 16.03 15.81
CA LYS A 162 -4.12 17.39 16.17
C LYS A 162 -3.87 18.41 15.05
N GLY A 163 -3.35 17.98 13.90
CA GLY A 163 -3.03 18.85 12.77
C GLY A 163 -1.71 19.60 12.90
N ARG A 164 -0.87 19.28 13.90
CA ARG A 164 0.47 19.88 14.04
C ARG A 164 1.40 19.32 12.98
N ALA A 165 2.19 20.16 12.35
CA ALA A 165 3.14 19.77 11.31
C ALA A 165 4.21 18.81 11.85
N LEU A 166 4.54 17.78 11.05
CA LEU A 166 5.61 16.83 11.36
C LEU A 166 6.74 16.95 10.34
N ALA A 167 7.86 17.53 10.77
CA ALA A 167 9.08 17.67 9.97
C ALA A 167 9.96 16.40 10.03
N GLY A 168 10.75 16.17 8.98
CA GLY A 168 11.73 15.09 8.91
C GLY A 168 11.14 13.69 8.68
N VAL A 169 9.88 13.58 8.28
CA VAL A 169 9.27 12.29 7.89
C VAL A 169 9.66 11.98 6.46
N GLY A 170 10.25 10.80 6.24
CA GLY A 170 10.77 10.41 4.92
C GLY A 170 9.80 9.56 4.10
N PHE A 171 9.63 9.96 2.85
CA PHE A 171 8.76 9.33 1.86
C PHE A 171 9.52 8.99 0.58
N GLU A 172 9.15 7.91 -0.07
CA GLU A 172 9.51 7.62 -1.46
C GLU A 172 8.32 7.93 -2.36
N LEU A 173 8.60 8.43 -3.57
CA LEU A 173 7.57 8.75 -4.56
C LEU A 173 7.62 7.75 -5.72
N TYR A 174 6.45 7.18 -6.03
CA TYR A 174 6.28 6.22 -7.11
C TYR A 174 5.21 6.70 -8.08
N PHE A 175 5.38 6.38 -9.36
CA PHE A 175 4.34 6.43 -10.36
C PHE A 175 3.64 5.06 -10.44
N SER A 176 2.32 5.07 -10.48
CA SER A 176 1.50 3.87 -10.69
C SER A 176 1.17 3.73 -12.17
N THR A 177 1.54 2.61 -12.78
CA THR A 177 1.13 2.30 -14.16
C THR A 177 -0.36 1.99 -14.29
N ASP A 178 -1.04 1.73 -13.17
CA ASP A 178 -2.45 1.40 -13.12
C ASP A 178 -3.38 2.63 -13.12
N HIS A 179 -4.60 2.39 -13.60
CA HIS A 179 -5.71 3.32 -13.56
C HIS A 179 -6.03 3.72 -12.10
N PRO A 180 -6.47 4.96 -11.80
CA PRO A 180 -6.75 5.48 -10.44
C PRO A 180 -7.73 4.69 -9.54
N LEU A 181 -8.29 3.57 -10.03
CA LEU A 181 -9.29 2.77 -9.33
C LEU A 181 -8.88 1.29 -9.14
N ASN A 182 -7.67 0.88 -9.54
CA ASN A 182 -7.17 -0.50 -9.37
C ASN A 182 -5.69 -0.47 -8.96
N THR A 183 -5.29 -1.29 -7.99
CA THR A 183 -3.95 -1.25 -7.36
C THR A 183 -3.23 -2.58 -7.45
N THR A 184 -3.18 -3.17 -8.65
CA THR A 184 -2.43 -4.42 -8.93
C THR A 184 -1.14 -4.20 -9.71
N GLY A 185 -0.88 -2.96 -10.13
CA GLY A 185 0.15 -2.58 -11.09
C GLY A 185 1.51 -2.30 -10.48
N GLU A 186 2.49 -2.19 -11.38
CA GLU A 186 3.88 -1.94 -11.07
C GLU A 186 4.08 -0.50 -10.57
N LEU A 187 4.84 -0.35 -9.49
CA LEU A 187 5.25 0.95 -8.95
C LEU A 187 6.64 1.31 -9.47
N LEU A 188 6.71 2.37 -10.26
CA LEU A 188 7.97 2.87 -10.82
C LEU A 188 8.49 4.01 -9.96
N GLY A 189 9.72 3.89 -9.45
CA GLY A 189 10.35 4.94 -8.65
C GLY A 189 10.49 6.24 -9.45
N VAL A 190 10.14 7.38 -8.85
CA VAL A 190 10.20 8.68 -9.51
C VAL A 190 11.56 9.34 -9.24
N PRO A 191 12.43 9.49 -10.25
CA PRO A 191 13.69 10.19 -10.09
C PRO A 191 13.46 11.70 -9.93
N THR A 192 14.26 12.32 -9.06
CA THR A 192 14.17 13.75 -8.76
C THR A 192 15.54 14.40 -8.82
N ASN A 193 15.55 15.72 -8.95
CA ASN A 193 16.76 16.53 -8.85
C ASN A 193 17.42 16.39 -7.47
N GLU A 194 18.63 16.95 -7.28
CA GLU A 194 19.40 16.80 -6.04
C GLU A 194 18.60 17.15 -4.77
N SER A 195 17.81 18.24 -4.81
CA SER A 195 16.98 18.70 -3.69
C SER A 195 15.69 17.89 -3.47
N GLY A 196 15.30 17.01 -4.40
CA GLY A 196 14.04 16.26 -4.32
C GLY A 196 12.78 17.09 -4.56
N THR A 197 12.91 18.32 -5.03
CA THR A 197 11.79 19.27 -5.18
C THR A 197 11.18 19.29 -6.58
N ARG A 198 11.84 18.62 -7.54
CA ARG A 198 11.40 18.59 -8.93
C ARG A 198 11.74 17.25 -9.56
N TYR A 199 10.82 16.75 -10.37
CA TYR A 199 11.06 15.62 -11.26
C TYR A 199 12.27 15.88 -12.16
N ASP A 200 13.15 14.90 -12.27
CA ASP A 200 14.28 14.93 -13.18
C ASP A 200 14.51 13.54 -13.75
N LYS A 201 14.34 13.38 -15.07
CA LYS A 201 14.56 12.11 -15.76
C LYS A 201 15.99 11.56 -15.62
N ASN A 202 16.96 12.44 -15.39
CA ASN A 202 18.36 12.07 -15.18
C ASN A 202 18.73 12.08 -13.69
N GLY A 203 17.75 12.37 -12.83
CA GLY A 203 17.90 12.39 -11.38
C GLY A 203 17.99 10.99 -10.79
N THR A 204 17.88 10.93 -9.47
CA THR A 204 17.95 9.67 -8.73
C THR A 204 16.71 9.45 -7.89
N PHE A 205 16.38 8.18 -7.70
CA PHE A 205 15.36 7.78 -6.73
C PHE A 205 15.91 7.97 -5.31
N LYS A 206 15.13 8.66 -4.46
CA LYS A 206 15.57 9.03 -3.11
C LYS A 206 14.39 9.15 -2.14
N VAL A 207 14.72 9.14 -0.86
CA VAL A 207 13.79 9.50 0.21
C VAL A 207 13.67 11.02 0.28
N LEU A 208 12.44 11.52 0.16
CA LEU A 208 12.01 12.90 0.30
C LEU A 208 11.59 13.16 1.74
N TYR A 209 12.04 14.24 2.35
CA TYR A 209 11.74 14.54 3.75
C TYR A 209 10.80 15.73 3.89
N THR A 210 9.85 15.64 4.81
CA THR A 210 8.97 16.76 5.13
C THR A 210 9.77 17.92 5.74
N ASP A 211 9.49 19.13 5.28
CA ASP A 211 10.12 20.36 5.78
C ASP A 211 9.62 20.74 7.19
N LYS A 212 10.10 21.87 7.71
CA LYS A 212 9.70 22.43 9.01
C LYS A 212 8.19 22.65 9.17
N ASP A 213 7.48 22.87 8.08
CA ASP A 213 6.04 23.12 8.03
C ASP A 213 5.26 21.83 7.69
N GLY A 214 5.96 20.69 7.61
CA GLY A 214 5.41 19.36 7.38
C GLY A 214 5.18 19.04 5.91
N TYR A 215 5.77 19.77 4.97
CA TYR A 215 5.49 19.60 3.55
C TYR A 215 6.59 18.85 2.78
N ILE A 216 6.16 18.04 1.82
CA ILE A 216 6.96 17.64 0.66
C ILE A 216 6.28 18.23 -0.56
N ARG A 217 7.03 18.82 -1.49
CA ARG A 217 6.51 19.39 -2.73
C ARG A 217 7.42 19.00 -3.89
N VAL A 218 6.86 18.32 -4.88
CA VAL A 218 7.56 17.85 -6.09
C VAL A 218 6.89 18.43 -7.32
N GLU A 219 7.59 19.32 -8.01
CA GLU A 219 7.16 19.93 -9.27
C GLU A 219 7.56 19.09 -10.47
N GLY A 220 7.07 19.44 -11.66
CA GLY A 220 7.53 18.81 -12.89
C GLY A 220 6.95 17.42 -13.12
N LEU A 221 5.98 17.00 -12.31
CA LEU A 221 5.38 15.67 -12.40
C LEU A 221 4.43 15.62 -13.60
N GLU A 222 4.58 14.60 -14.43
CA GLU A 222 3.61 14.35 -15.49
C GLU A 222 2.24 14.02 -14.90
N PRO A 223 1.13 14.42 -15.55
CA PRO A 223 -0.20 14.05 -15.09
C PRO A 223 -0.38 12.54 -14.97
N GLY A 224 -0.95 12.08 -13.87
CA GLY A 224 -1.06 10.65 -13.57
C GLY A 224 -1.27 10.34 -12.09
N VAL A 225 -1.20 9.06 -11.76
CA VAL A 225 -1.41 8.56 -10.39
C VAL A 225 -0.07 8.24 -9.77
N TYR A 226 0.18 8.82 -8.60
CA TYR A 226 1.40 8.64 -7.85
C TYR A 226 1.11 8.12 -6.45
N VAL A 227 2.10 7.49 -5.84
CA VAL A 227 2.02 6.97 -4.49
C VAL A 227 3.19 7.51 -3.68
N PHE A 228 2.89 8.23 -2.60
CA PHE A 228 3.85 8.53 -1.55
C PHE A 228 3.89 7.35 -0.57
N LYS A 229 5.07 6.77 -0.37
CA LYS A 229 5.31 5.67 0.55
C LYS A 229 6.13 6.13 1.75
N GLU A 230 5.57 6.11 2.96
CA GLU A 230 6.26 6.48 4.19
C GLU A 230 7.28 5.39 4.58
N VAL A 231 8.57 5.70 4.41
CA VAL A 231 9.68 4.75 4.62
C VAL A 231 10.57 5.12 5.82
N LYS A 232 10.57 6.39 6.24
CA LYS A 232 11.29 6.85 7.44
C LYS A 232 10.30 7.57 8.37
N PRO A 233 9.64 6.84 9.29
CA PRO A 233 8.71 7.45 10.25
C PRO A 233 9.46 8.31 11.28
N LEU A 234 8.76 9.25 11.89
CA LEU A 234 9.31 10.07 12.98
C LEU A 234 9.29 9.29 14.30
N LYS A 235 10.37 9.36 15.09
CA LYS A 235 10.43 8.74 16.42
C LYS A 235 9.29 9.27 17.29
N GLY A 236 8.59 8.36 17.99
CA GLY A 236 7.45 8.72 18.84
C GLY A 236 6.16 8.99 18.05
N TYR A 237 6.11 8.61 16.78
CA TYR A 237 4.90 8.63 15.97
C TYR A 237 4.72 7.30 15.24
N ARG A 238 3.47 6.86 15.11
CA ARG A 238 3.07 5.68 14.35
C ARG A 238 2.21 6.07 13.14
N ALA A 239 2.52 5.49 11.99
CA ALA A 239 1.68 5.56 10.81
C ALA A 239 0.69 4.39 10.79
N GLU A 240 -0.60 4.66 10.56
CA GLU A 240 -1.63 3.61 10.39
C GLU A 240 -1.60 3.00 8.99
N LYS A 241 -1.34 3.86 8.00
CA LYS A 241 -1.13 3.49 6.61
C LYS A 241 0.23 4.03 6.18
N ARG A 242 0.90 3.35 5.25
CA ARG A 242 2.20 3.80 4.73
C ARG A 242 2.18 4.23 3.27
N GLU A 243 1.10 4.00 2.55
CA GLU A 243 1.01 4.29 1.12
C GLU A 243 -0.17 5.21 0.82
N PHE A 244 0.10 6.33 0.16
CA PHE A 244 -0.85 7.41 -0.04
C PHE A 244 -0.88 7.83 -1.50
N THR A 245 -2.03 7.62 -2.13
CA THR A 245 -2.24 7.92 -3.54
C THR A 245 -2.54 9.40 -3.74
N ILE A 246 -1.95 10.00 -4.77
CA ILE A 246 -2.20 11.37 -5.22
C ILE A 246 -2.38 11.38 -6.75
N VAL A 247 -3.36 12.15 -7.22
CA VAL A 247 -3.59 12.34 -8.66
C VAL A 247 -3.02 13.70 -9.07
N ILE A 248 -2.00 13.67 -9.93
CA ILE A 248 -1.37 14.86 -10.49
C ILE A 248 -2.13 15.27 -11.74
N ARG A 249 -2.46 16.56 -11.81
CA ARG A 249 -3.22 17.18 -12.89
C ARG A 249 -2.36 18.20 -13.62
N ALA A 250 -2.60 18.35 -14.91
CA ALA A 250 -1.80 19.24 -15.75
C ALA A 250 -1.82 20.68 -15.23
N GLY A 251 -0.65 21.27 -14.99
CA GLY A 251 -0.47 22.65 -14.54
C GLY A 251 -1.06 22.98 -13.16
N LYS A 252 -1.54 21.99 -12.40
CA LYS A 252 -2.17 22.17 -11.09
C LYS A 252 -1.30 21.63 -9.96
N GLU A 253 -1.42 22.25 -8.79
CA GLU A 253 -0.91 21.72 -7.53
C GLU A 253 -2.00 20.89 -6.84
N THR A 254 -1.73 19.60 -6.62
CA THR A 254 -2.58 18.73 -5.81
C THR A 254 -1.94 18.54 -4.44
N THR A 255 -2.72 18.64 -3.36
CA THR A 255 -2.25 18.39 -1.99
C THR A 255 -2.98 17.21 -1.35
N ILE A 256 -2.25 16.32 -0.69
CA ILE A 256 -2.80 15.30 0.23
C ILE A 256 -2.33 15.57 1.67
N THR A 257 -3.14 15.20 2.66
CA THR A 257 -2.77 15.28 4.08
C THR A 257 -2.61 13.88 4.66
N VAL A 258 -1.48 13.62 5.32
CA VAL A 258 -1.11 12.33 5.90
C VAL A 258 -0.93 12.47 7.41
N ILE A 259 -1.68 11.67 8.17
CA ILE A 259 -1.75 11.75 9.64
C ILE A 259 -0.96 10.59 10.26
N ASN A 260 -0.08 10.91 11.21
CA ASN A 260 0.53 9.91 12.11
C ASN A 260 0.02 10.15 13.51
N LYS A 261 -0.16 9.07 14.27
CA LYS A 261 -0.56 9.17 15.67
C LYS A 261 0.67 9.31 16.55
N LYS A 262 0.63 10.22 17.52
CA LYS A 262 1.70 10.34 18.51
C LYS A 262 1.69 9.12 19.44
N ASP A 263 2.86 8.54 19.64
CA ASP A 263 3.13 7.55 20.67
C ASP A 263 3.72 8.22 21.91
N GLY A 264 3.42 7.64 23.06
CA GLY A 264 3.95 8.07 24.34
C GLY A 264 5.03 7.14 24.88
N GLY A 265 5.38 7.42 26.12
CA GLY A 265 6.31 6.65 26.92
C GLY A 265 6.17 7.01 28.39
N PHE A 266 6.94 6.35 29.24
CA PHE A 266 6.95 6.62 30.68
C PHE A 266 8.32 6.27 31.27
N ASN A 267 8.78 7.05 32.25
CA ASN A 267 10.03 6.77 32.96
C ASN A 267 9.77 6.29 34.38
N PHE A 268 10.64 5.40 34.85
CA PHE A 268 10.54 4.78 36.16
C PHE A 268 11.89 4.81 36.86
N ILE A 269 11.87 4.81 38.18
CA ILE A 269 13.07 4.58 39.01
C ILE A 269 12.74 3.52 40.06
N LYS A 270 13.47 2.42 40.01
CA LYS A 270 13.40 1.36 41.01
C LYS A 270 14.26 1.73 42.21
N VAL A 271 13.65 1.76 43.39
CA VAL A 271 14.35 2.11 44.64
C VAL A 271 14.01 1.18 45.80
N SER A 272 14.83 1.20 46.83
CA SER A 272 14.57 0.59 48.14
C SER A 272 13.48 1.36 48.88
N SER A 273 12.54 0.65 49.52
CA SER A 273 11.51 1.30 50.34
C SER A 273 12.06 1.97 51.60
N LYS A 274 13.23 1.51 52.08
CA LYS A 274 13.84 1.92 53.35
C LYS A 274 14.61 3.24 53.25
N ASN A 275 15.44 3.39 52.22
CA ASN A 275 16.36 4.53 52.08
C ASN A 275 16.30 5.22 50.70
N SER A 276 15.43 4.74 49.79
CA SER A 276 15.31 5.25 48.42
C SER A 276 16.56 5.05 47.54
N ASP A 277 17.50 4.18 47.95
CA ASP A 277 18.65 3.83 47.12
C ASP A 277 18.20 3.14 45.83
N PRO A 278 18.87 3.41 44.70
CA PRO A 278 18.53 2.80 43.41
C PRO A 278 18.78 1.29 43.41
N LEU A 279 17.87 0.54 42.76
CA LEU A 279 17.97 -0.92 42.67
C LEU A 279 18.11 -1.39 41.23
N LYS A 280 19.22 -2.07 40.96
CA LYS A 280 19.53 -2.70 39.67
C LYS A 280 18.87 -4.07 39.51
N GLY A 281 18.47 -4.39 38.29
CA GLY A 281 18.14 -5.75 37.87
C GLY A 281 16.70 -6.19 38.15
N ALA A 282 15.80 -5.31 38.59
CA ALA A 282 14.38 -5.62 38.56
C ALA A 282 13.93 -5.78 37.10
N LYS A 283 13.17 -6.84 36.78
CA LYS A 283 12.57 -7.03 35.46
C LYS A 283 11.07 -6.89 35.53
N PHE A 284 10.52 -6.12 34.60
CA PHE A 284 9.09 -5.90 34.47
C PHE A 284 8.62 -6.27 33.07
N VAL A 285 7.44 -6.86 32.97
CA VAL A 285 6.71 -6.98 31.70
C VAL A 285 5.61 -5.93 31.65
N VAL A 286 5.46 -5.26 30.51
CA VAL A 286 4.36 -4.31 30.29
C VAL A 286 3.09 -5.08 29.90
N THR A 287 1.99 -4.81 30.58
CA THR A 287 0.68 -5.37 30.27
C THR A 287 -0.37 -4.28 30.12
N LYS A 288 -1.49 -4.62 29.47
CA LYS A 288 -2.70 -3.79 29.40
C LYS A 288 -3.91 -4.62 29.79
N LEU A 289 -4.96 -3.98 30.28
CA LEU A 289 -6.21 -4.66 30.62
C LEU A 289 -7.07 -4.77 29.35
N VAL A 290 -7.43 -5.99 28.96
CA VAL A 290 -8.35 -6.30 27.85
C VAL A 290 -9.40 -7.26 28.38
N ASP A 291 -10.67 -6.88 28.32
CA ASP A 291 -11.80 -7.70 28.79
C ASP A 291 -11.60 -8.28 30.20
N GLY A 292 -11.08 -7.45 31.11
CA GLY A 292 -10.82 -7.82 32.51
C GLY A 292 -9.57 -8.66 32.75
N SER A 293 -8.80 -9.00 31.71
CA SER A 293 -7.58 -9.79 31.80
C SER A 293 -6.34 -8.98 31.43
N TYR A 294 -5.22 -9.22 32.14
CA TYR A 294 -3.94 -8.61 31.81
C TYR A 294 -3.30 -9.32 30.62
N VAL A 295 -3.15 -8.60 29.51
CA VAL A 295 -2.51 -9.09 28.29
C VAL A 295 -1.15 -8.42 28.14
N ARG A 296 -0.12 -9.20 27.82
CA ARG A 296 1.24 -8.68 27.58
C ARG A 296 1.26 -7.79 26.34
N VAL A 297 1.89 -6.63 26.46
CA VAL A 297 2.07 -5.71 25.34
C VAL A 297 3.30 -6.17 24.57
N GLN A 298 3.14 -6.27 23.25
CA GLN A 298 4.20 -6.71 22.35
C GLN A 298 4.64 -5.60 21.42
N LYS A 299 5.93 -5.59 21.08
CA LYS A 299 6.53 -4.75 20.05
C LYS A 299 7.28 -5.66 19.09
N ASN A 300 6.96 -5.58 17.80
CA ASN A 300 7.53 -6.46 16.76
C ASN A 300 7.36 -7.97 17.05
N GLY A 301 6.28 -8.37 17.72
CA GLY A 301 6.00 -9.76 18.08
C GLY A 301 6.65 -10.26 19.37
N GLU A 302 7.38 -9.41 20.08
CA GLU A 302 8.05 -9.76 21.35
C GLU A 302 7.45 -8.98 22.52
N ASP A 303 7.37 -9.62 23.69
CA ASP A 303 6.92 -8.96 24.92
C ASP A 303 7.85 -7.80 25.31
N ILE A 304 7.28 -6.68 25.72
CA ILE A 304 8.07 -5.55 26.22
C ILE A 304 8.53 -5.86 27.65
N ILE A 305 9.79 -6.28 27.78
CA ILE A 305 10.46 -6.51 29.06
C ILE A 305 11.43 -5.36 29.35
N LEU A 306 11.27 -4.73 30.51
CA LEU A 306 12.08 -3.62 30.98
C LEU A 306 12.95 -4.08 32.15
N THR A 307 14.21 -3.63 32.20
CA THR A 307 15.12 -3.96 33.30
C THR A 307 15.65 -2.68 33.94
N SER A 308 15.64 -2.59 35.27
CA SER A 308 16.20 -1.43 35.97
C SER A 308 17.74 -1.41 35.90
N GLY A 309 18.29 -0.26 35.51
CA GLY A 309 19.73 0.00 35.41
C GLY A 309 20.42 0.16 36.76
N GLU A 310 21.72 0.49 36.75
CA GLU A 310 22.52 0.67 37.98
C GLU A 310 22.02 1.83 38.85
N ASP A 311 21.53 2.90 38.21
CA ASP A 311 20.90 4.05 38.84
C ASP A 311 19.39 3.83 39.11
N GLY A 312 18.93 2.58 38.99
CA GLY A 312 17.54 2.18 39.16
C GLY A 312 16.62 2.62 38.03
N LYS A 313 17.10 3.40 37.05
CA LYS A 313 16.25 3.96 36.00
C LYS A 313 15.92 2.95 34.92
N PHE A 314 14.73 3.09 34.35
CA PHE A 314 14.29 2.41 33.13
C PHE A 314 13.11 3.18 32.51
N SER A 315 12.81 2.93 31.24
CA SER A 315 11.73 3.60 30.53
C SER A 315 11.07 2.70 29.50
N VAL A 316 9.87 3.09 29.09
CA VAL A 316 9.15 2.49 27.96
C VAL A 316 8.82 3.59 26.95
N GLU A 317 9.00 3.30 25.65
CA GLU A 317 8.72 4.22 24.55
C GLU A 317 7.93 3.53 23.42
N GLY A 318 7.11 4.29 22.72
CA GLY A 318 6.35 3.79 21.56
C GLY A 318 5.05 3.08 21.96
N LEU A 319 4.47 3.46 23.11
CA LEU A 319 3.17 2.95 23.54
C LEU A 319 2.06 3.89 23.05
N GLU A 320 0.92 3.32 22.65
CA GLU A 320 -0.29 4.10 22.41
C GLU A 320 -0.73 4.78 23.70
N PHE A 321 -1.44 5.91 23.61
CA PHE A 321 -2.02 6.54 24.79
C PHE A 321 -3.05 5.62 25.43
N GLY A 322 -3.01 5.52 26.76
CA GLY A 322 -3.88 4.61 27.50
C GLY A 322 -3.29 4.17 28.83
N ASP A 323 -4.03 3.27 29.48
CA ASP A 323 -3.66 2.70 30.78
C ASP A 323 -2.90 1.38 30.60
N TYR A 324 -1.79 1.28 31.32
CA TYR A 324 -0.88 0.13 31.30
C TYR A 324 -0.47 -0.25 32.72
N TYR A 325 0.17 -1.41 32.82
CA TYR A 325 0.60 -1.99 34.07
C TYR A 325 2.00 -2.58 33.93
N LEU A 326 2.83 -2.41 34.95
CA LEU A 326 4.10 -3.12 35.09
C LEU A 326 3.89 -4.32 36.01
N TRP A 327 4.15 -5.52 35.48
CA TRP A 327 4.20 -6.75 36.25
C TRP A 327 5.65 -7.08 36.56
N GLU A 328 6.06 -7.06 37.83
CA GLU A 328 7.42 -7.48 38.20
C GLU A 328 7.52 -8.99 37.98
N ILE A 329 8.44 -9.40 37.11
CA ILE A 329 8.70 -10.82 36.83
C ILE A 329 9.92 -11.32 37.59
N GLU A 330 10.87 -10.44 37.87
CA GLU A 330 12.09 -10.71 38.64
C GLU A 330 12.38 -9.52 39.56
N ALA A 331 12.49 -9.77 40.86
CA ALA A 331 12.83 -8.74 41.84
C ALA A 331 14.35 -8.50 41.87
N PRO A 332 14.83 -7.31 42.27
CA PRO A 332 16.25 -7.10 42.57
C PRO A 332 16.77 -8.10 43.60
N LYS A 333 18.04 -8.47 43.47
CA LYS A 333 18.70 -9.39 44.42
C LYS A 333 18.59 -8.84 45.85
N GLY A 334 18.10 -9.67 46.78
CA GLY A 334 17.94 -9.29 48.19
C GLY A 334 16.62 -8.57 48.52
N TYR A 335 15.71 -8.41 47.55
CA TYR A 335 14.43 -7.73 47.74
C TYR A 335 13.24 -8.66 47.51
N LYS A 336 12.13 -8.37 48.18
CA LYS A 336 10.85 -9.06 47.98
C LYS A 336 10.26 -8.67 46.63
N LYS A 337 9.71 -9.66 45.93
CA LYS A 337 8.95 -9.45 44.69
C LYS A 337 7.60 -8.80 44.98
N LEU A 338 7.21 -7.83 44.15
CA LEU A 338 5.90 -7.18 44.21
C LEU A 338 4.79 -8.19 43.91
N LYS A 339 3.68 -8.08 44.64
CA LYS A 339 2.50 -8.94 44.49
C LYS A 339 1.53 -8.41 43.44
N ASP A 340 1.38 -7.09 43.39
CA ASP A 340 0.41 -6.41 42.54
C ASP A 340 1.09 -5.64 41.42
N PRO A 341 0.45 -5.52 40.24
CA PRO A 341 0.92 -4.66 39.17
C PRO A 341 0.93 -3.19 39.56
N ILE A 342 1.80 -2.44 38.91
CA ILE A 342 1.89 -1.00 39.07
C ILE A 342 1.21 -0.35 37.87
N LYS A 343 0.10 0.35 38.10
CA LYS A 343 -0.61 1.10 37.06
C LYS A 343 0.17 2.34 36.65
N PHE A 344 0.24 2.62 35.35
CA PHE A 344 0.69 3.90 34.80
C PHE A 344 -0.12 4.27 33.55
N THR A 345 -0.25 5.57 33.29
CA THR A 345 -1.04 6.09 32.15
C THR A 345 -0.12 6.80 31.18
N VAL A 346 -0.10 6.34 29.93
CA VAL A 346 0.64 6.94 28.83
C VAL A 346 -0.22 8.02 28.17
N GLY A 347 0.35 9.21 28.02
CA GLY A 347 -0.31 10.37 27.42
C GLY A 347 0.72 11.39 26.92
N GLU A 348 0.27 12.58 26.57
CA GLU A 348 1.11 13.55 25.84
C GLU A 348 2.36 14.02 26.61
N GLU A 349 2.27 14.10 27.93
CA GLU A 349 3.35 14.53 28.83
C GLU A 349 3.89 13.38 29.67
N SER A 350 3.47 12.13 29.44
CA SER A 350 3.88 11.03 30.30
C SER A 350 5.37 10.68 30.15
N SER A 351 5.99 11.05 29.04
CA SER A 351 7.42 10.83 28.76
C SER A 351 8.35 11.73 29.58
N THR A 352 7.84 12.75 30.28
CA THR A 352 8.61 13.57 31.22
C THR A 352 8.33 13.20 32.68
N LYS A 353 7.29 12.38 32.92
CA LYS A 353 6.95 11.90 34.26
C LYS A 353 7.92 10.80 34.69
N ILE A 354 8.12 10.74 36.00
CA ILE A 354 8.93 9.71 36.66
C ILE A 354 8.08 9.06 37.76
N LEU A 355 7.96 7.74 37.72
CA LEU A 355 7.32 6.96 38.79
C LEU A 355 8.37 6.17 39.59
N PHE A 356 8.40 6.40 40.90
CA PHE A 356 9.27 5.67 41.82
C PHE A 356 8.62 4.36 42.26
N ILE A 357 9.32 3.24 42.07
CA ILE A 357 8.84 1.90 42.36
C ILE A 357 9.68 1.29 43.49
N LYS A 358 9.04 1.08 44.64
CA LYS A 358 9.71 0.64 45.87
C LYS A 358 9.62 -0.87 46.04
N ASN A 359 10.72 -1.54 46.43
CA ASN A 359 10.67 -2.91 46.99
C ASN A 359 11.20 -2.90 48.41
N ASP A 360 10.66 -3.81 49.21
CA ASP A 360 11.14 -4.09 50.57
C ASP A 360 12.31 -5.07 50.53
N GLU A 361 13.30 -4.84 51.39
CA GLU A 361 14.39 -5.78 51.63
C GLU A 361 13.81 -7.13 52.10
N LEU A 362 14.44 -8.23 51.68
CA LEU A 362 14.19 -9.53 52.29
C LEU A 362 14.62 -9.46 53.77
N PRO A 363 13.92 -10.16 54.68
CA PRO A 363 14.41 -10.29 56.04
C PRO A 363 15.82 -10.91 56.00
N PRO A 364 16.71 -10.53 56.92
CA PRO A 364 18.00 -11.19 57.04
C PRO A 364 17.78 -12.69 57.17
N PRO A 365 18.65 -13.53 56.56
CA PRO A 365 18.56 -14.96 56.74
C PRO A 365 18.55 -15.27 58.23
N PRO A 366 17.77 -16.26 58.69
CA PRO A 366 17.84 -16.68 60.08
C PRO A 366 19.31 -16.97 60.44
N PRO A 367 19.73 -16.68 61.68
CA PRO A 367 21.05 -17.04 62.15
C PRO A 367 21.32 -18.51 61.78
N PRO A 368 22.52 -18.87 61.33
CA PRO A 368 22.85 -20.28 61.15
C PRO A 368 22.53 -20.98 62.47
N ASP A 369 21.72 -22.05 62.41
CA ASP A 369 21.48 -22.89 63.57
C ASP A 369 22.85 -23.24 64.15
N ASN A 370 23.13 -22.77 65.37
CA ASN A 370 24.28 -23.27 66.10
C ASN A 370 24.11 -24.80 66.14
N PRO A 371 25.12 -25.59 65.73
CA PRO A 371 25.04 -27.03 65.89
C PRO A 371 24.70 -27.30 67.36
N PRO A 372 23.72 -28.18 67.66
CA PRO A 372 23.30 -28.40 69.03
C PRO A 372 24.51 -28.77 69.88
N GLU A 373 24.73 -28.02 70.96
CA GLU A 373 25.87 -28.19 71.88
C GLU A 373 25.77 -29.49 72.70
N ASN A 374 24.82 -30.36 72.40
CA ASN A 374 24.75 -31.73 72.92
C ASN A 374 24.33 -32.70 71.80
N PRO A 375 25.00 -33.87 71.67
CA PRO A 375 24.50 -34.95 70.82
C PRO A 375 23.08 -35.31 71.25
N PRO A 376 22.14 -35.61 70.33
CA PRO A 376 20.83 -36.09 70.71
C PRO A 376 20.97 -37.39 71.52
N GLU A 377 20.40 -37.43 72.71
CA GLU A 377 20.16 -38.68 73.43
C GLU A 377 19.43 -39.64 72.49
N LYS A 378 19.93 -40.87 72.38
CA LYS A 378 19.30 -41.92 71.58
C LYS A 378 17.83 -42.05 71.99
N PRO A 379 16.87 -41.93 71.07
CA PRO A 379 15.48 -42.22 71.39
C PRO A 379 15.36 -43.70 71.81
N PRO A 380 14.46 -44.03 72.76
CA PRO A 380 14.21 -45.42 73.12
C PRO A 380 13.79 -46.20 71.87
N LYS A 381 14.31 -47.43 71.73
CA LYS A 381 13.99 -48.32 70.61
C LYS A 381 12.47 -48.44 70.48
N ARG A 382 11.92 -47.97 69.35
CA ARG A 382 10.54 -48.29 68.97
C ARG A 382 10.43 -49.81 68.74
N PRO A 383 9.33 -50.46 69.16
CA PRO A 383 9.08 -51.84 68.79
C PRO A 383 9.00 -51.98 67.26
N PRO A 384 9.35 -53.14 66.70
CA PRO A 384 9.42 -53.34 65.26
C PRO A 384 8.06 -53.06 64.59
N GLU A 385 8.05 -52.16 63.60
CA GLU A 385 6.94 -52.02 62.66
C GLU A 385 6.89 -53.26 61.77
N ILE A 386 5.82 -54.02 61.89
CA ILE A 386 5.49 -55.13 60.99
C ILE A 386 5.05 -54.51 59.65
N PRO A 387 5.56 -54.95 58.49
CA PRO A 387 5.10 -54.42 57.22
C PRO A 387 3.62 -54.76 57.00
N LYS A 388 2.78 -53.76 56.73
CA LYS A 388 1.51 -53.98 56.03
C LYS A 388 1.82 -54.23 54.55
N THR A 389 2.12 -55.48 54.20
CA THR A 389 2.07 -55.95 52.81
C THR A 389 0.63 -56.31 52.46
N GLY A 390 -0.02 -55.41 51.74
CA GLY A 390 -1.33 -55.57 51.13
C GLY A 390 -1.72 -54.26 50.45
N ASP A 391 -2.22 -54.34 49.22
CA ASP A 391 -3.01 -53.29 48.54
C ASP A 391 -2.35 -52.26 47.60
N VAL A 392 -1.11 -52.45 47.13
CA VAL A 392 -0.69 -51.72 45.89
C VAL A 392 -0.08 -52.65 44.85
N ALA A 393 0.83 -53.55 45.25
CA ALA A 393 1.42 -54.52 44.31
C ALA A 393 0.39 -55.54 43.78
N PHE A 394 -0.58 -55.96 44.61
CA PHE A 394 -1.66 -56.85 44.20
C PHE A 394 -2.65 -56.14 43.26
N ILE A 395 -3.00 -54.88 43.55
CA ILE A 395 -3.86 -54.05 42.68
C ILE A 395 -3.19 -53.82 41.32
N ALA A 396 -1.89 -53.50 41.31
CA ALA A 396 -1.13 -53.32 40.07
C ALA A 396 -1.06 -54.61 39.23
N MET A 397 -0.86 -55.78 39.85
CA MET A 397 -0.87 -57.07 39.14
C MET A 397 -2.26 -57.40 38.57
N CYS A 398 -3.34 -57.20 39.32
CA CYS A 398 -4.70 -57.43 38.83
C CYS A 398 -5.06 -56.51 37.64
N ILE A 399 -4.68 -55.23 37.70
CA ILE A 399 -4.89 -54.28 36.59
C ILE A 399 -4.08 -54.72 35.35
N SER A 400 -2.82 -55.13 35.53
CA SER A 400 -2.00 -55.61 34.41
C SER A 400 -2.55 -56.88 33.75
N GLY A 401 -3.11 -57.81 34.55
CA GLY A 401 -3.76 -59.02 34.05
C GLY A 401 -5.01 -58.74 33.22
N LEU A 402 -5.85 -57.79 33.65
CA LEU A 402 -7.06 -57.39 32.89
C LEU A 402 -6.70 -56.73 31.56
N ILE A 403 -5.62 -55.93 31.51
CA ILE A 403 -5.13 -55.32 30.26
C ILE A 403 -4.65 -56.41 29.28
N LEU A 404 -3.92 -57.42 29.77
CA LEU A 404 -3.44 -58.52 28.93
C LEU A 404 -4.59 -59.39 28.39
N ILE A 405 -5.64 -59.64 29.18
CA ILE A 405 -6.83 -60.35 28.73
C ILE A 405 -7.58 -59.54 27.66
N ALA A 406 -7.75 -58.23 27.86
CA ALA A 406 -8.40 -57.36 26.88
C ALA A 406 -7.62 -57.29 25.55
N MET A 407 -6.28 -57.20 25.60
CA MET A 407 -5.42 -57.29 24.42
C MET A 407 -5.53 -58.66 23.73
N GLY A 408 -5.57 -59.75 24.50
CA GLY A 408 -5.78 -61.10 23.96
C GLY A 408 -7.12 -61.25 23.23
N ILE A 409 -8.21 -60.73 23.80
CA ILE A 409 -9.54 -60.74 23.17
C ILE A 409 -9.53 -59.89 21.89
N SER A 410 -8.89 -58.70 21.89
CA SER A 410 -8.77 -57.86 20.69
C SER A 410 -8.01 -58.58 19.58
N LEU A 411 -6.87 -59.21 19.90
CA LEU A 411 -6.05 -59.94 18.92
C LEU A 411 -6.77 -61.17 18.34
N VAL A 412 -7.61 -61.85 19.14
CA VAL A 412 -8.43 -62.97 18.68
C VAL A 412 -9.63 -62.50 17.85
N ARG A 413 -10.19 -61.32 18.16
CA ARG A 413 -11.28 -60.69 17.39
C ARG A 413 -10.79 -60.18 16.04
N ASP A 414 -9.61 -59.57 15.99
CA ASP A 414 -8.98 -59.10 14.74
C ASP A 414 -8.54 -60.25 13.83
N LYS A 415 -8.27 -61.45 14.39
CA LYS A 415 -8.00 -62.67 13.61
C LYS A 415 -9.25 -63.42 13.13
N LYS A 416 -10.45 -63.08 13.61
CA LYS A 416 -11.71 -63.70 13.16
C LYS A 416 -12.39 -62.95 12.01
N GLU A 417 -11.85 -61.81 11.55
CA GLU A 417 -12.33 -61.10 10.35
C GLU A 417 -11.46 -61.37 9.09
N ILE A 418 -10.50 -62.30 9.17
CA ILE A 418 -9.73 -62.76 8.01
C ILE A 418 -9.58 -64.30 8.07
N VAL A 419 -10.71 -65.03 8.00
CA VAL A 419 -10.92 -66.34 7.32
C VAL A 419 -12.42 -66.55 7.17
#